data_AF-A0A1C0AR35-F1
#
_entry.id   AF-A0A1C0AR35-F1
#
_cell.length_a   1.000
_cell.length_b   1.000
_cell.length_c   1.000
_cell.angle_alpha   90.00
_cell.angle_beta   90.00
_cell.angle_gamma   90.00
#
_symmetry.space_group_name_H-M   'P 1'
#
loop_
_entity.id
_entity.type
_entity.pdbx_description
1 polymer ?
#
loop_
_entity_poly.entity_id
_entity_poly.type
_entity_poly.pdbx_seq_one_letter_code
_entity_poly.pdbx_strand_id
1 'polypeptide(L)'
;MPGRRASQQSSERTLALTILGVGTAASLASLLGGVWLVRAGVVVAVLMAFAATWVAWREVRAERERHAVEMKHEVGLRAQQAERFHEESVAMISRFNARAENLQAVIAKLRGQLGAAKAELSSMRGNAVWLRAEVAERQSRIEALEARIAELEAEETANIVDLPRRVSPSVADIWGENEHPTMVDLARLNLDGLPELRQA
;
A
#
# COMPACT_ATOMS: atom_id res chain seq x y z
N MET A 1 37.57 26.19 -10.31
CA MET A 1 38.82 26.33 -11.09
C MET A 1 38.50 26.28 -12.58
N PRO A 2 38.40 27.42 -13.29
CA PRO A 2 38.13 27.39 -14.72
C PRO A 2 39.37 27.74 -15.56
N GLY A 3 39.70 26.82 -16.46
CA GLY A 3 40.09 27.09 -17.86
C GLY A 3 41.28 28.01 -18.09
N ARG A 4 42.50 27.45 -18.03
CA ARG A 4 43.63 28.01 -18.79
C ARG A 4 43.32 27.87 -20.28
N ARG A 5 42.89 28.95 -20.93
CA ARG A 5 42.90 29.09 -22.39
C ARG A 5 44.35 29.10 -22.85
N ALA A 6 44.84 27.95 -23.28
CA ALA A 6 46.16 27.82 -23.87
C ALA A 6 46.15 28.38 -25.31
N SER A 7 46.75 29.56 -25.45
CA SER A 7 47.61 29.97 -26.57
C SER A 7 47.14 29.71 -28.02
N GLN A 8 46.13 30.44 -28.51
CA GLN A 8 45.99 30.74 -29.94
C GLN A 8 46.89 31.90 -30.41
N GLN A 9 47.60 32.55 -29.48
CA GLN A 9 48.30 33.81 -29.74
C GLN A 9 49.58 33.65 -30.59
N SER A 10 50.08 32.44 -30.81
CA SER A 10 51.37 32.23 -31.48
C SER A 10 51.29 32.49 -32.98
N SER A 11 50.27 31.96 -33.67
CA SER A 11 50.18 32.03 -35.14
C SER A 11 49.86 33.46 -35.60
N GLU A 12 48.93 34.15 -34.91
CA GLU A 12 48.60 35.55 -35.20
C GLU A 12 49.79 36.48 -34.97
N ARG A 13 50.60 36.22 -33.93
CA ARG A 13 51.83 36.98 -33.66
C ARG A 13 52.90 36.75 -34.71
N THR A 14 53.11 35.51 -35.16
CA THR A 14 54.07 35.23 -36.24
C THR A 14 53.62 35.83 -37.57
N LEU A 15 52.32 35.85 -37.84
CA LEU A 15 51.77 36.46 -39.05
C LEU A 15 51.89 38.00 -39.00
N ALA A 16 51.60 38.62 -37.86
CA ALA A 16 51.81 40.05 -37.67
C ALA A 16 53.30 40.44 -37.75
N LEU A 17 54.19 39.63 -37.17
CA LEU A 17 55.64 39.86 -37.21
C LEU A 17 56.24 39.69 -38.61
N THR A 18 55.72 38.76 -39.42
CA THR A 18 56.18 38.58 -40.80
C THR A 18 55.74 39.75 -41.69
N ILE A 19 54.50 40.24 -41.54
CA ILE A 19 54.02 41.43 -42.26
C ILE A 19 54.86 42.67 -41.88
N LEU A 20 55.10 42.86 -40.58
CA LEU A 20 55.91 43.98 -40.07
C LEU A 20 57.37 43.91 -40.56
N GLY A 21 57.97 42.70 -40.53
CA GLY A 21 59.34 42.47 -41.00
C GLY A 21 59.50 42.73 -42.51
N VAL A 22 58.53 42.30 -43.32
CA VAL A 22 58.55 42.55 -44.77
C VAL A 22 58.36 44.05 -45.07
N GLY A 23 57.45 44.73 -44.36
CA GLY A 23 57.22 46.17 -44.53
C GLY A 23 58.45 47.03 -44.17
N THR A 24 59.13 46.68 -43.07
CA THR A 24 60.34 47.37 -42.63
C THR A 24 61.55 47.13 -43.54
N ALA A 25 61.73 45.90 -44.01
CA ALA A 25 62.78 45.57 -45.00
C ALA A 25 62.57 46.32 -46.33
N ALA A 26 61.33 46.43 -46.82
CA ALA A 26 61.01 47.18 -48.03
C ALA A 26 61.30 48.70 -47.88
N SER A 27 61.01 49.27 -46.70
CA SER A 27 61.28 50.69 -46.40
C SER A 27 62.77 51.01 -46.26
N LEU A 28 63.59 50.07 -45.78
CA LEU A 28 65.05 50.26 -45.68
C LEU A 28 65.72 50.09 -47.06
N ALA A 29 65.23 49.16 -47.88
CA ALA A 29 65.73 48.96 -49.24
C ALA A 29 65.47 50.17 -50.17
N SER A 30 64.41 50.95 -49.92
CA SER A 30 64.11 52.15 -50.71
C SER A 30 65.06 53.32 -50.45
N LEU A 31 65.89 53.28 -49.40
CA LEU A 31 66.80 54.37 -49.04
C LEU A 31 68.20 54.25 -49.69
N LEU A 32 68.59 53.08 -50.22
CA LEU A 32 69.99 52.79 -50.59
C LEU A 32 70.21 52.24 -52.02
N GLY A 33 69.16 51.96 -52.81
CA GLY A 33 69.28 51.27 -54.10
C GLY A 33 68.83 52.07 -55.32
N GLY A 34 69.50 51.88 -56.46
CA GLY A 34 69.03 52.41 -57.76
C GLY A 34 67.62 51.90 -58.12
N VAL A 35 66.88 52.65 -58.95
CA VAL A 35 65.44 52.44 -59.25
C VAL A 35 65.09 50.98 -59.63
N TRP A 36 66.01 50.29 -60.30
CA TRP A 36 65.85 48.88 -60.67
C TRP A 36 65.88 47.91 -59.49
N LEU A 37 66.70 48.20 -58.47
CA LEU A 37 66.85 47.37 -57.27
C LEU A 37 65.63 47.49 -56.35
N VAL A 38 65.05 48.70 -56.26
CA VAL A 38 63.80 48.94 -55.52
C VAL A 38 62.63 48.20 -56.17
N ARG A 39 62.52 48.25 -57.50
CA ARG A 39 61.47 47.52 -58.24
C ARG A 39 61.60 46.01 -58.08
N ALA A 40 62.81 45.47 -58.12
CA ALA A 40 63.06 44.05 -57.88
C ALA A 40 62.66 43.64 -56.45
N GLY A 41 62.99 44.45 -55.45
CA GLY A 41 62.62 44.21 -54.05
C GLY A 41 61.10 44.20 -53.82
N VAL A 42 60.37 45.12 -54.45
CA VAL A 42 58.90 45.17 -54.36
C VAL A 42 58.27 43.91 -54.97
N VAL A 43 58.77 43.41 -56.10
CA VAL A 43 58.27 42.17 -56.71
C VAL A 43 58.49 40.98 -55.79
N VAL A 44 59.68 40.86 -55.19
CA VAL A 44 59.98 39.79 -54.23
C VAL A 44 59.07 39.88 -52.99
N ALA A 45 58.82 41.08 -52.48
CA ALA A 45 57.91 41.28 -51.35
C ALA A 45 56.47 40.87 -51.68
N VAL A 46 55.99 41.20 -52.88
CA VAL A 46 54.64 40.80 -53.33
C VAL A 46 54.55 39.27 -53.50
N LEU A 47 55.59 38.63 -54.06
CA LEU A 47 55.64 37.17 -54.19
C LEU A 47 55.66 36.48 -52.82
N MET A 48 56.41 37.00 -51.86
CA MET A 48 56.45 36.47 -50.50
C MET A 48 55.11 36.67 -49.76
N ALA A 49 54.46 37.82 -49.95
CA ALA A 49 53.12 38.07 -49.39
C ALA A 49 52.08 37.10 -49.98
N PHE A 50 52.16 36.82 -51.27
CA PHE A 50 51.29 35.86 -51.93
C PHE A 50 51.55 34.42 -51.44
N ALA A 51 52.81 34.02 -51.34
CA ALA A 51 53.20 32.71 -50.81
C ALA A 51 52.73 32.52 -49.35
N ALA A 52 52.88 33.53 -48.50
CA ALA A 52 52.40 33.50 -47.12
C ALA A 52 50.87 33.34 -47.03
N THR A 53 50.13 34.09 -47.85
CA THR A 53 48.66 33.98 -47.91
C THR A 53 48.23 32.58 -48.36
N TRP A 54 48.94 32.01 -49.34
CA TRP A 54 48.67 30.67 -49.84
C TRP A 54 48.96 29.58 -48.81
N VAL A 55 50.06 29.67 -48.07
CA VAL A 55 50.38 28.73 -46.98
C VAL A 55 49.35 28.83 -45.86
N ALA A 56 48.94 30.04 -45.46
CA ALA A 56 47.90 30.23 -44.46
C ALA A 56 46.57 29.60 -44.87
N TRP A 57 46.18 29.71 -46.15
CA TRP A 57 45.00 29.02 -46.67
C TRP A 57 45.15 27.50 -46.65
N ARG A 58 46.35 26.97 -46.91
CA ARG A 58 46.61 25.53 -46.87
C ARG A 58 46.54 24.98 -45.44
N GLU A 59 47.11 25.70 -44.48
CA GLU A 59 47.07 25.33 -43.05
C GLU A 59 45.66 25.40 -42.50
N VAL A 60 44.90 26.47 -42.80
CA VAL A 60 43.49 26.59 -42.39
C VAL A 60 42.62 25.46 -42.96
N ARG A 61 42.90 24.99 -44.20
CA ARG A 61 42.20 23.84 -44.77
C ARG A 61 42.55 22.54 -44.03
N ALA A 62 43.81 22.33 -43.69
CA ALA A 62 44.27 21.13 -42.98
C ALA A 62 43.77 21.07 -41.53
N GLU A 63 43.71 22.20 -40.83
CA GLU A 63 43.17 22.27 -39.46
C GLU A 63 41.66 22.04 -39.40
N ARG A 64 40.92 22.53 -40.41
CA ARG A 64 39.46 22.30 -40.50
C ARG A 64 39.11 20.83 -40.62
N GLU A 65 39.91 20.04 -41.33
CA GLU A 65 39.68 18.60 -41.46
C GLU A 65 39.92 17.88 -40.12
N ARG A 66 40.96 18.25 -39.39
CA ARG A 66 41.28 17.68 -38.07
C ARG A 66 40.19 18.02 -37.04
N HIS A 67 39.80 19.29 -36.96
CA HIS A 67 38.71 19.72 -36.07
C HIS A 67 37.36 19.12 -36.47
N ALA A 68 37.08 18.91 -37.75
CA ALA A 68 35.86 18.24 -38.17
C ALA A 68 35.81 16.78 -37.69
N VAL A 69 36.95 16.09 -37.66
CA VAL A 69 37.04 14.70 -37.16
C VAL A 69 36.89 14.66 -35.64
N GLU A 70 37.55 15.54 -34.90
CA GLU A 70 37.42 15.65 -33.44
C GLU A 70 35.97 15.97 -33.03
N MET A 71 35.34 16.93 -33.71
CA MET A 71 33.95 17.30 -33.44
C MET A 71 32.99 16.15 -33.74
N LYS A 72 33.20 15.40 -34.83
CA LYS A 72 32.40 14.21 -35.13
C LYS A 72 32.54 13.14 -34.05
N HIS A 73 33.74 12.94 -33.53
CA HIS A 73 33.99 11.98 -32.46
C HIS A 73 33.30 12.41 -31.16
N GLU A 74 33.44 13.68 -30.76
CA GLU A 74 32.75 14.22 -29.58
C GLU A 74 31.23 14.15 -29.68
N VAL A 75 30.67 14.52 -30.84
CA VAL A 75 29.23 14.46 -31.09
C VAL A 75 28.75 13.01 -31.06
N GLY A 76 29.50 12.07 -31.64
CA GLY A 76 29.18 10.65 -31.58
C GLY A 76 29.15 10.10 -30.14
N LEU A 77 30.12 10.47 -29.31
CA LEU A 77 30.16 10.10 -27.90
C LEU A 77 29.00 10.71 -27.12
N ARG A 78 28.69 12.00 -27.33
CA ARG A 78 27.55 12.67 -26.69
C ARG A 78 26.21 12.05 -27.13
N ALA A 79 26.07 11.68 -28.40
CA ALA A 79 24.89 11.01 -28.93
C ALA A 79 24.70 9.62 -28.30
N GLN A 80 25.76 8.80 -28.25
CA GLN A 80 25.71 7.49 -27.60
C GLN A 80 25.39 7.57 -26.11
N GLN A 81 25.94 8.57 -25.40
CA GLN A 81 25.60 8.79 -24.00
C GLN A 81 24.12 9.17 -23.85
N ALA A 82 23.62 10.11 -24.68
CA ALA A 82 22.22 10.50 -24.66
C ALA A 82 21.28 9.32 -24.95
N GLU A 83 21.64 8.44 -25.89
CA GLU A 83 20.88 7.24 -26.22
C GLU A 83 20.84 6.26 -25.04
N ARG A 84 21.99 5.97 -24.41
CA ARG A 84 22.03 5.12 -23.20
C ARG A 84 21.21 5.70 -22.06
N PHE A 85 21.33 7.01 -21.80
CA PHE A 85 20.50 7.66 -20.78
C PHE A 85 19.01 7.60 -21.13
N HIS A 86 18.66 7.69 -22.41
CA HIS A 86 17.28 7.57 -22.85
C HIS A 86 16.75 6.16 -22.63
N GLU A 87 17.50 5.13 -23.03
CA GLU A 87 17.14 3.72 -22.80
C GLU A 87 16.96 3.42 -21.31
N GLU A 88 17.91 3.86 -20.47
CA GLU A 88 17.84 3.70 -19.02
C GLU A 88 16.61 4.42 -18.44
N SER A 89 16.34 5.65 -18.89
CA SER A 89 15.18 6.43 -18.45
C SER A 89 13.87 5.77 -18.85
N VAL A 90 13.77 5.27 -20.08
CA VAL A 90 12.58 4.55 -20.58
C VAL A 90 12.37 3.26 -19.80
N ALA A 91 13.43 2.50 -19.53
CA ALA A 91 13.37 1.29 -18.70
C ALA A 91 12.98 1.60 -17.25
N MET A 92 13.41 2.74 -16.71
CA MET A 92 13.02 3.17 -15.37
C MET A 92 11.54 3.57 -15.33
N ILE A 93 11.07 4.34 -16.32
CA ILE A 93 9.65 4.73 -16.45
C ILE A 93 8.76 3.50 -16.58
N SER A 94 9.13 2.52 -17.40
CA SER A 94 8.34 1.30 -17.57
C SER A 94 8.21 0.49 -16.27
N ARG A 95 9.30 0.38 -15.50
CA ARG A 95 9.27 -0.25 -14.15
C ARG A 95 8.38 0.50 -13.17
N PHE A 96 8.42 1.84 -13.19
CA PHE A 96 7.53 2.64 -12.35
C PHE A 96 6.07 2.48 -12.75
N ASN A 97 5.77 2.47 -14.05
CA ASN A 97 4.41 2.27 -14.53
C ASN A 97 3.88 0.89 -14.13
N ALA A 98 4.68 -0.17 -14.32
CA ALA A 98 4.31 -1.53 -13.90
C ALA A 98 4.05 -1.61 -12.38
N ARG A 99 4.86 -0.92 -11.56
CA ARG A 99 4.62 -0.84 -10.11
C ARG A 99 3.34 -0.07 -9.77
N ALA A 100 3.06 1.02 -10.47
CA ALA A 100 1.85 1.81 -10.27
C ALA A 100 0.59 0.99 -10.60
N GLU A 101 0.60 0.27 -11.73
CA GLU A 101 -0.48 -0.64 -12.12
C GLU A 101 -0.69 -1.76 -11.10
N ASN A 102 0.39 -2.37 -10.60
CA ASN A 102 0.31 -3.39 -9.55
C ASN A 102 -0.33 -2.82 -8.27
N LEU A 103 0.13 -1.66 -7.81
CA LEU A 103 -0.44 -1.00 -6.63
C LEU A 103 -1.93 -0.68 -6.83
N GLN A 104 -2.31 -0.21 -8.02
CA GLN A 104 -3.72 0.06 -8.34
C GLN A 104 -4.56 -1.22 -8.31
N ALA A 105 -4.04 -2.34 -8.83
CA ALA A 105 -4.71 -3.64 -8.76
C ALA A 105 -4.85 -4.14 -7.31
N VAL A 106 -3.83 -3.96 -6.48
CA VAL A 106 -3.88 -4.29 -5.04
C VAL A 106 -4.93 -3.43 -4.33
N ILE A 107 -4.96 -2.13 -4.59
CA ILE A 107 -5.97 -1.23 -4.02
C ILE A 107 -7.39 -1.63 -4.43
N ALA A 108 -7.59 -1.99 -5.71
CA ALA A 108 -8.89 -2.46 -6.19
C ALA A 108 -9.32 -3.75 -5.48
N LYS A 109 -8.39 -4.71 -5.30
CA LYS A 109 -8.63 -5.95 -4.55
C LYS A 109 -9.01 -5.67 -3.10
N LEU A 110 -8.25 -4.81 -2.40
CA LEU A 110 -8.52 -4.44 -1.01
C LEU A 110 -9.86 -3.74 -0.86
N ARG A 111 -10.24 -2.86 -1.80
CA ARG A 111 -11.58 -2.24 -1.81
C ARG A 111 -12.69 -3.27 -1.98
N GLY A 112 -12.50 -4.27 -2.85
CA GLY A 112 -13.43 -5.39 -3.00
C GLY A 112 -13.59 -6.19 -1.72
N GLN A 113 -12.48 -6.55 -1.07
CA GLN A 113 -12.49 -7.27 0.21
C GLN A 113 -13.17 -6.46 1.32
N LEU A 114 -12.91 -5.15 1.40
CA LEU A 114 -13.57 -4.26 2.35
C LEU A 114 -15.10 -4.20 2.11
N GLY A 115 -15.52 -4.15 0.85
CA GLY A 115 -16.93 -4.19 0.48
C GLY A 115 -17.63 -5.48 0.91
N ALA A 116 -16.99 -6.63 0.65
CA ALA A 116 -17.49 -7.94 1.06
C ALA A 116 -17.59 -8.05 2.60
N ALA A 117 -16.53 -7.70 3.32
CA ALA A 117 -16.51 -7.72 4.79
C ALA A 117 -17.58 -6.80 5.39
N LYS A 118 -17.82 -5.63 4.78
CA LYS A 118 -18.88 -4.71 5.22
C LYS A 118 -20.28 -5.31 5.01
N ALA A 119 -20.50 -5.99 3.89
CA ALA A 119 -21.77 -6.68 3.62
C ALA A 119 -22.02 -7.83 4.60
N GLU A 120 -20.99 -8.65 4.86
CA GLU A 120 -21.05 -9.72 5.87
C GLU A 120 -21.35 -9.17 7.26
N LEU A 121 -20.68 -8.10 7.68
CA LEU A 121 -20.94 -7.45 8.97
C LEU A 121 -22.38 -6.93 9.06
N SER A 122 -22.91 -6.35 7.98
CA SER A 122 -24.30 -5.90 7.92
C SER A 122 -25.27 -7.07 8.05
N SER A 123 -25.00 -8.19 7.39
CA SER A 123 -25.78 -9.42 7.50
C SER A 123 -25.75 -9.98 8.93
N MET A 124 -24.57 -10.10 9.54
CA MET A 124 -24.42 -10.55 10.92
C MET A 124 -25.16 -9.64 11.90
N ARG A 125 -25.11 -8.32 11.71
CA ARG A 125 -25.88 -7.37 12.52
C ARG A 125 -27.38 -7.58 12.36
N GLY A 126 -27.87 -7.77 11.14
CA GLY A 126 -29.28 -8.10 10.87
C GLY A 126 -29.72 -9.38 11.57
N ASN A 127 -28.95 -10.46 11.41
CA ASN A 127 -29.20 -11.75 12.07
C ASN A 127 -29.19 -11.63 13.60
N ALA A 128 -28.27 -10.83 14.17
CA ALA A 128 -28.21 -10.61 15.61
C ALA A 128 -29.41 -9.80 16.13
N VAL A 129 -30.00 -8.92 15.33
CA VAL A 129 -31.26 -8.22 15.69
C VAL A 129 -32.43 -9.21 15.62
N TRP A 130 -32.50 -10.01 14.56
CA TRP A 130 -33.54 -11.03 14.40
C TRP A 130 -33.52 -12.06 15.54
N LEU A 131 -32.35 -12.61 15.87
CA LEU A 131 -32.18 -13.56 16.98
C LEU A 131 -32.58 -12.95 18.33
N ARG A 132 -32.30 -11.66 18.57
CA ARG A 132 -32.75 -10.98 19.79
C ARG A 132 -34.27 -10.88 19.87
N ALA A 133 -34.93 -10.58 18.75
CA ALA A 133 -36.39 -10.51 18.70
C ALA A 133 -37.01 -11.90 18.95
N GLU A 134 -36.47 -12.95 18.33
CA GLU A 134 -36.92 -14.34 18.53
C GLU A 134 -36.74 -14.78 19.99
N VAL A 135 -35.63 -14.44 20.63
CA VAL A 135 -35.40 -14.73 22.06
C VAL A 135 -36.42 -14.00 22.93
N ALA A 136 -36.70 -12.73 22.66
CA ALA A 136 -37.70 -11.96 23.41
C ALA A 136 -39.12 -12.55 23.25
N GLU A 137 -39.49 -12.97 22.04
CA GLU A 137 -40.77 -13.64 21.79
C GLU A 137 -40.87 -14.95 22.56
N ARG A 138 -39.83 -15.80 22.51
CA ARG A 138 -39.80 -17.06 23.26
C ARG A 138 -39.87 -16.82 24.76
N GLN A 139 -39.17 -15.82 25.28
CA GLN A 139 -39.21 -15.46 26.69
C GLN A 139 -40.64 -15.06 27.12
N SER A 140 -41.33 -14.23 26.31
CA SER A 140 -42.73 -13.86 26.60
C SER A 140 -43.69 -15.06 26.59
N ARG A 141 -43.43 -16.05 25.71
CA ARG A 141 -44.22 -17.29 25.68
C ARG A 141 -43.97 -18.15 26.91
N ILE A 142 -42.72 -18.24 27.37
CA ILE A 142 -42.37 -18.97 28.59
C ILE A 142 -43.08 -18.33 29.78
N GLU A 143 -42.99 -17.00 29.94
CA GLU A 143 -43.67 -16.28 31.02
C GLU A 143 -45.19 -16.50 31.00
N ALA A 144 -45.81 -16.49 29.82
CA ALA A 144 -47.24 -16.77 29.68
C ALA A 144 -47.61 -18.22 30.03
N LEU A 145 -46.76 -19.20 29.70
CA LEU A 145 -46.97 -20.60 30.06
C LEU A 145 -46.76 -20.83 31.55
N GLU A 146 -45.74 -20.23 32.15
CA GLU A 146 -45.49 -20.27 33.60
C GLU A 146 -46.67 -19.70 34.38
N ALA A 147 -47.22 -18.55 33.94
CA ALA A 147 -48.40 -17.96 34.55
C ALA A 147 -49.63 -18.91 34.49
N ARG A 148 -49.84 -19.59 33.36
CA ARG A 148 -50.92 -20.59 33.22
C ARG A 148 -50.72 -21.81 34.11
N ILE A 149 -49.49 -22.30 34.24
CA ILE A 149 -49.17 -23.42 35.13
C ILE A 149 -49.47 -23.02 36.57
N ALA A 150 -49.04 -21.82 37.00
CA ALA A 150 -49.32 -21.32 38.35
C ALA A 150 -50.83 -21.17 38.61
N GLU A 151 -51.61 -20.71 37.62
CA GLU A 151 -53.08 -20.65 37.71
C GLU A 151 -53.70 -22.05 37.85
N LEU A 152 -53.28 -23.02 37.04
CA LEU A 152 -53.75 -24.40 37.10
C LEU A 152 -53.37 -25.09 38.42
N GLU A 153 -52.17 -24.87 38.94
CA GLU A 153 -51.74 -25.40 40.25
C GLU A 153 -52.56 -24.77 41.39
N ALA A 154 -52.91 -23.49 41.30
CA ALA A 154 -53.80 -22.83 42.26
C ALA A 154 -55.24 -23.39 42.18
N GLU A 155 -55.75 -23.67 40.98
CA GLU A 155 -57.06 -24.33 40.80
C GLU A 155 -57.05 -25.77 41.33
N GLU A 156 -55.99 -26.55 41.08
CA GLU A 156 -55.85 -27.92 41.57
C GLU A 156 -55.79 -27.94 43.11
N THR A 157 -54.95 -27.09 43.71
CA THR A 157 -54.87 -26.98 45.18
C THR A 157 -56.18 -26.50 45.81
N ALA A 158 -56.95 -25.63 45.14
CA ALA A 158 -58.28 -25.22 45.61
C ALA A 158 -59.33 -26.34 45.46
N ASN A 159 -59.22 -27.20 44.43
CA ASN A 159 -60.11 -28.35 44.22
C ASN A 159 -59.78 -29.58 45.05
N ILE A 160 -58.60 -29.64 45.68
CA ILE A 160 -58.29 -30.66 46.68
C ILE A 160 -59.13 -30.35 47.93
N VAL A 161 -60.33 -30.91 47.98
CA VAL A 161 -61.11 -31.01 49.21
C VAL A 161 -60.28 -31.84 50.19
N ASP A 162 -59.79 -31.20 51.24
CA ASP A 162 -59.03 -31.84 52.30
C ASP A 162 -59.91 -32.94 52.91
N LEU A 163 -59.64 -34.19 52.54
CA LEU A 163 -60.41 -35.34 53.02
C LEU A 163 -60.24 -35.36 54.54
N PRO A 164 -61.33 -35.43 55.33
CA PRO A 164 -61.22 -35.47 56.78
C PRO A 164 -60.27 -36.59 57.15
N ARG A 165 -59.19 -36.21 57.83
CA ARG A 165 -58.15 -37.13 58.29
C ARG A 165 -58.86 -38.28 58.99
N ARG A 166 -58.79 -39.50 58.45
CA ARG A 166 -59.40 -40.67 59.08
C ARG A 166 -58.70 -40.88 60.42
N VAL A 167 -59.31 -40.36 61.48
CA VAL A 167 -58.91 -40.66 62.85
C VAL A 167 -59.28 -42.13 63.03
N SER A 168 -58.26 -43.00 63.06
CA SER A 168 -58.45 -44.39 63.46
C SER A 168 -58.43 -44.40 64.99
N PRO A 169 -59.56 -44.58 65.68
CA PRO A 169 -59.59 -44.63 67.13
C PRO A 169 -58.70 -45.78 67.64
N SER A 170 -57.97 -45.56 68.72
CA SER A 170 -57.14 -46.60 69.33
C SER A 170 -58.00 -47.56 70.15
N VAL A 171 -57.48 -48.75 70.46
CA VAL A 171 -58.21 -49.75 71.26
C VAL A 171 -58.66 -49.16 72.61
N ALA A 172 -57.83 -48.32 73.24
CA ALA A 172 -58.16 -47.70 74.53
C ALA A 172 -59.34 -46.71 74.43
N ASP A 173 -59.57 -46.11 73.25
CA ASP A 173 -60.65 -45.16 73.04
C ASP A 173 -62.02 -45.85 72.81
N ILE A 174 -61.99 -47.09 72.31
CA ILE A 174 -63.19 -47.89 72.00
C ILE A 174 -63.70 -48.66 73.23
N TRP A 175 -62.79 -49.03 74.14
CA TRP A 175 -63.08 -49.87 75.32
C TRP A 175 -63.05 -49.05 76.63
N GLY A 176 -63.92 -48.04 76.72
CA GLY A 176 -64.13 -47.24 77.93
C GLY A 176 -64.96 -47.96 79.01
N GLU A 177 -64.90 -47.49 80.25
CA GLU A 177 -65.34 -48.21 81.46
C GLU A 177 -66.82 -48.61 81.54
N ASN A 178 -67.72 -48.19 80.63
CA ASN A 178 -69.16 -48.50 80.77
C ASN A 178 -69.93 -48.80 79.47
N GLU A 179 -69.29 -49.03 78.33
CA GLU A 179 -70.01 -49.38 77.09
C GLU A 179 -69.28 -50.46 76.27
N HIS A 180 -70.02 -51.47 75.84
CA HIS A 180 -69.47 -52.59 75.06
C HIS A 180 -69.45 -52.19 73.58
N PRO A 181 -68.32 -52.35 72.86
CA PRO A 181 -68.22 -51.85 71.49
C PRO A 181 -69.11 -52.63 70.54
N THR A 182 -69.70 -51.93 69.58
CA THR A 182 -70.50 -52.55 68.52
C THR A 182 -69.59 -53.10 67.42
N MET A 183 -70.09 -54.06 66.63
CA MET A 183 -69.35 -54.63 65.50
C MET A 183 -68.87 -53.58 64.48
N VAL A 184 -69.58 -52.44 64.40
CA VAL A 184 -69.22 -51.30 63.54
C VAL A 184 -68.01 -50.55 64.09
N ASP A 185 -67.84 -50.51 65.40
CA ASP A 185 -66.72 -49.83 66.06
C ASP A 185 -65.45 -50.67 65.97
N LEU A 186 -65.56 -52.00 66.08
CA LEU A 186 -64.44 -52.92 65.86
C LEU A 186 -63.92 -52.88 64.43
N ALA A 187 -64.81 -52.72 63.44
CA ALA A 187 -64.41 -52.60 62.02
C ALA A 187 -63.67 -51.29 61.71
N ARG A 188 -63.76 -50.28 62.58
CA ARG A 188 -63.05 -48.99 62.45
C ARG A 188 -61.66 -49.01 63.09
N LEU A 189 -61.31 -50.08 63.80
CA LEU A 189 -60.00 -50.24 64.44
C LEU A 189 -58.93 -50.65 63.40
N ASN A 190 -57.80 -49.95 63.38
CA ASN A 190 -56.67 -50.30 62.52
C ASN A 190 -55.83 -51.43 63.16
N LEU A 191 -56.12 -52.68 62.78
CA LEU A 191 -55.48 -53.88 63.35
C LEU A 191 -54.08 -54.19 62.81
N ASP A 192 -53.63 -53.49 61.76
CA ASP A 192 -52.35 -53.77 61.09
C ASP A 192 -51.10 -53.39 61.91
N GLY A 193 -51.28 -52.66 63.01
CA GLY A 193 -50.21 -52.17 63.89
C GLY A 193 -49.89 -53.03 65.12
N LEU A 194 -50.54 -54.18 65.32
CA LEU A 194 -50.32 -55.04 66.49
C LEU A 194 -49.30 -56.16 66.18
N PRO A 195 -48.04 -56.07 66.63
CA PRO A 195 -47.00 -57.06 66.32
C PRO A 195 -47.27 -58.46 66.91
N GLU A 196 -48.18 -58.58 67.89
CA GLU A 196 -48.42 -59.82 68.63
C GLU A 196 -49.43 -60.77 67.97
N LEU A 197 -50.17 -60.35 66.94
CA LEU A 197 -51.17 -61.21 66.27
C LEU A 197 -50.67 -61.90 64.99
N ARG A 198 -49.39 -61.72 64.61
CA ARG A 198 -48.82 -62.31 63.39
C ARG A 198 -48.04 -63.62 63.63
N GLN A 199 -48.01 -64.15 64.85
CA GLN A 199 -47.28 -65.39 65.19
C GLN A 199 -48.16 -66.55 65.70
N ALA A 200 -49.47 -66.54 65.39
CA ALA A 200 -50.32 -67.72 65.57
C ALA A 200 -50.64 -68.36 64.21
#